data_AF-A0A7X8ENI4-F1
#
_entry.id   AF-A0A7X8ENI4-F1
#
_cell.length_a   1.000
_cell.length_b   1.000
_cell.length_c   1.000
_cell.angle_alpha   90.00
_cell.angle_beta   90.00
_cell.angle_gamma   90.00
#
_symmetry.space_group_name_H-M   'P 1'
#
loop_
_entity.id
_entity.type
_entity.pdbx_description
1 polymer ?
#
loop_
_entity_poly.entity_id
_entity_poly.type
_entity_poly.pdbx_seq_one_letter_code
_entity_poly.pdbx_strand_id
1 'polypeptide(L)'
;MNRWKRGFLFCLLFTLVVILSGCGAQITSNISIDEDGKGTKTVYAYISSSDLEYVEGGINALEEVLTKAKPDVLTMSKEDSETAGSGVQYVFTYSFDSIDDYNKKTEAITGKPHDAIYVAEESLFGRVYRFEETNPSYDLVKWATDAVDASEIISEGSGTDLFDMQDITVDIPGYSDSFYNRTANIKAEVDETYPIKRIEINTFLDFKDTITRELKIIFDSNIDSKIGQKDLKDYFHKFCNKVERKEESGEGIYTLLFEKMTTEQLTEEMNKLSKDKQNKIHLTPSKHSNTLHPFYNFDEDIVIDELLKGTYVNDNVMYRLYYPRGYEYSIDGTRYFNGYIDDEKNQAALESYYSGEEVFSVFGEFEKRFYMNSIDISVKILNNNKAEKSTKYIWNKYTANEIGYEELDLYFKELHPQIKVMESGQQRIYEDVCNITKETNQNSSENFSYYKKTEVSDNNKDVYLLYDSISFNSILGGLGLEEGINYDVYIPNNSKLKYASGNRETKRIEKNTKTKTDEDKKEQLLQFRFNENHAVVKVLLEKTAFPIVSLLILGLILFIGMVVIIALVVRIKRKKDTSSNQDELS
;
A
#
# COMPACT_ATOMS: atom_id res chain seq x y z
N MET A 1 37.46 -74.92 45.72
CA MET A 1 36.03 -75.15 45.47
C MET A 1 35.83 -75.50 43.99
N ASN A 2 35.37 -76.71 43.65
CA ASN A 2 35.32 -77.22 42.27
C ASN A 2 34.50 -76.31 41.35
N ARG A 3 34.90 -76.18 40.07
CA ARG A 3 34.22 -75.37 39.04
C ARG A 3 32.73 -75.69 38.92
N TRP A 4 32.34 -76.93 39.19
CA TRP A 4 30.94 -77.38 39.21
C TRP A 4 30.15 -76.81 40.40
N LYS A 5 30.78 -76.69 41.58
CA LYS A 5 30.17 -76.05 42.76
C LYS A 5 30.05 -74.53 42.61
N ARG A 6 30.93 -73.89 41.83
CA ARG A 6 30.81 -72.45 41.47
C ARG A 6 29.69 -72.19 40.46
N GLY A 7 29.54 -73.03 39.44
CA GLY A 7 28.43 -72.91 38.49
C GLY A 7 27.07 -73.17 39.12
N PHE A 8 26.97 -74.19 39.99
CA PHE A 8 25.73 -74.46 40.74
C PHE A 8 25.38 -73.34 41.73
N LEU A 9 26.37 -72.79 42.44
CA LEU A 9 26.15 -71.67 43.35
C LEU A 9 25.76 -70.38 42.61
N PHE A 10 26.33 -70.13 41.42
CA PHE A 10 25.95 -68.98 40.58
C PHE A 10 24.55 -69.14 40.00
N CYS A 11 24.17 -70.34 39.54
CA CYS A 11 22.80 -70.61 39.10
C CYS A 11 21.81 -70.48 40.26
N LEU A 12 22.12 -71.01 41.45
CA LEU A 12 21.28 -70.89 42.64
C LEU A 12 21.14 -69.44 43.12
N LEU A 13 22.21 -68.65 43.10
CA LEU A 13 22.16 -67.20 43.39
C LEU A 13 21.39 -66.44 42.31
N PHE A 14 21.48 -66.84 41.04
CA PHE A 14 20.75 -66.22 39.95
C PHE A 14 19.25 -66.57 40.00
N THR A 15 18.88 -67.81 40.34
CA THR A 15 17.47 -68.14 40.64
C THR A 15 16.98 -67.44 41.89
N LEU A 16 17.79 -67.31 42.95
CA LEU A 16 17.42 -66.51 44.13
C LEU A 16 17.20 -65.03 43.79
N VAL A 17 18.03 -64.43 42.94
CA VAL A 17 17.86 -63.04 42.48
C VAL A 17 16.65 -62.86 41.57
N VAL A 18 16.29 -63.87 40.75
CA VAL A 18 15.09 -63.86 39.90
C VAL A 18 13.80 -64.16 40.69
N ILE A 19 13.90 -64.92 41.80
CA ILE A 19 12.79 -65.16 42.73
C ILE A 19 12.58 -63.96 43.68
N LEU A 20 13.61 -63.13 43.91
CA LEU A 20 13.51 -61.88 44.68
C LEU A 20 13.01 -60.67 43.88
N SER A 21 12.73 -60.81 42.58
CA SER A 21 11.88 -59.84 41.87
C SER A 21 10.43 -60.08 42.27
N GLY A 22 10.06 -59.64 43.48
CA GLY A 22 8.66 -59.49 43.85
C GLY A 22 8.02 -58.52 42.86
N CYS A 23 7.16 -59.04 41.99
CA CYS A 23 6.23 -58.21 41.22
C CYS A 23 5.15 -57.77 42.19
N GLY A 24 5.32 -56.59 42.78
CA GLY A 24 4.23 -55.91 43.45
C GLY A 24 3.10 -55.61 42.46
N ALA A 25 1.90 -55.46 43.00
CA ALA A 25 0.69 -55.07 42.30
C ALA A 25 0.88 -53.85 41.38
N GLN A 26 0.47 -53.92 40.12
CA GLN A 26 0.59 -52.78 39.19
C GLN A 26 -0.53 -51.77 39.44
N ILE A 27 -0.20 -50.58 39.94
CA ILE A 27 -1.12 -49.45 40.01
C ILE A 27 -0.93 -48.56 38.78
N THR A 28 -1.98 -48.36 37.98
CA THR A 28 -2.00 -47.34 36.94
C THR A 28 -3.06 -46.29 37.26
N SER A 29 -2.83 -45.05 36.85
CA SER A 29 -3.80 -43.97 37.02
C SER A 29 -4.16 -43.40 35.67
N ASN A 30 -5.44 -43.16 35.43
CA ASN A 30 -5.91 -42.40 34.28
C ASN A 30 -6.63 -41.14 34.76
N ILE A 31 -6.30 -39.99 34.18
CA ILE A 31 -7.12 -38.78 34.27
C ILE A 31 -7.65 -38.45 32.88
N SER A 32 -8.96 -38.27 32.79
CA SER A 32 -9.62 -37.81 31.57
C SER A 32 -10.30 -36.48 31.87
N ILE A 33 -10.02 -35.47 31.04
CA ILE A 33 -10.55 -34.11 31.14
C ILE A 33 -11.20 -33.74 29.81
N ASP A 34 -12.41 -33.19 29.86
CA ASP A 34 -13.12 -32.63 28.70
C ASP A 34 -12.84 -31.13 28.50
N GLU A 35 -13.39 -30.57 27.42
CA GLU A 35 -13.19 -29.17 27.03
C GLU A 35 -13.69 -28.15 28.08
N ASP A 36 -14.65 -28.55 28.94
CA ASP A 36 -15.19 -27.72 30.02
C ASP A 36 -14.33 -27.81 31.31
N GLY A 37 -13.27 -28.63 31.31
CA GLY A 37 -12.46 -28.91 32.49
C GLY A 37 -13.14 -29.86 33.49
N LYS A 38 -14.17 -30.58 33.06
CA LYS A 38 -14.79 -31.67 33.84
C LYS A 38 -14.10 -32.97 33.49
N GLY A 39 -14.21 -33.95 34.37
CA GLY A 39 -13.49 -35.18 34.10
C GLY A 39 -13.62 -36.24 35.15
N THR A 40 -12.75 -37.23 35.04
CA THR A 40 -12.68 -38.36 35.95
C THR A 40 -11.24 -38.79 36.16
N LYS A 41 -10.88 -39.06 37.41
CA LYS A 41 -9.62 -39.74 37.77
C LYS A 41 -9.97 -41.16 38.18
N THR A 42 -9.30 -42.13 37.57
CA THR A 42 -9.43 -43.55 37.87
C THR A 42 -8.07 -44.10 38.24
N VAL A 43 -7.98 -44.77 39.39
CA VAL A 43 -6.79 -45.48 39.85
C VAL A 43 -7.11 -46.97 39.84
N TYR A 44 -6.38 -47.71 39.02
CA TYR A 44 -6.45 -49.16 38.94
C TYR A 44 -5.38 -49.74 39.84
N ALA A 45 -5.73 -50.67 40.73
CA ALA A 45 -4.79 -51.40 41.56
C ALA A 45 -4.96 -52.90 41.33
N TYR A 46 -4.02 -53.51 40.60
CA TYR A 46 -4.04 -54.94 40.31
C TYR A 46 -3.21 -55.72 41.32
N ILE A 47 -3.83 -56.60 42.11
CA ILE A 47 -3.16 -57.44 43.11
C ILE A 47 -3.10 -58.87 42.58
N SER A 48 -1.91 -59.45 42.53
CA SER A 48 -1.71 -60.80 42.00
C SER A 48 -2.22 -61.89 42.96
N SER A 49 -2.52 -63.08 42.46
CA SER A 49 -2.86 -64.24 43.30
C SER A 49 -1.78 -64.56 44.33
N SER A 50 -0.50 -64.42 43.96
CA SER A 50 0.62 -64.65 44.88
C SER A 50 0.66 -63.63 46.00
N ASP A 51 0.35 -62.37 45.72
CA ASP A 51 0.33 -61.33 46.76
C ASP A 51 -0.85 -61.51 47.71
N LEU A 52 -1.97 -62.04 47.22
CA LEU A 52 -3.13 -62.42 48.03
C LEU A 52 -2.85 -63.58 48.99
N GLU A 53 -1.84 -64.43 48.74
CA GLU A 53 -1.45 -65.50 49.69
C GLU A 53 -0.91 -64.93 51.00
N TYR A 54 -0.37 -63.71 50.97
CA TYR A 54 0.12 -63.01 52.16
C TYR A 54 -0.98 -62.29 52.94
N VAL A 55 -2.20 -62.22 52.38
CA VAL A 55 -3.36 -61.59 53.02
C VAL A 55 -4.15 -62.64 53.82
N GLU A 56 -4.09 -62.56 55.14
CA GLU A 56 -4.91 -63.37 56.05
C GLU A 56 -6.40 -63.09 55.83
N GLY A 57 -7.17 -64.14 55.53
CA GLY A 57 -8.59 -64.02 55.14
C GLY A 57 -8.82 -63.71 53.65
N GLY A 58 -7.74 -63.56 52.87
CA GLY A 58 -7.75 -63.40 51.42
C GLY A 58 -8.48 -62.15 50.93
N ILE A 59 -8.94 -62.20 49.68
CA ILE A 59 -9.59 -61.08 48.97
C ILE A 59 -10.77 -60.45 49.73
N ASN A 60 -11.54 -61.23 50.50
CA ASN A 60 -12.70 -60.73 51.23
C ASN A 60 -12.29 -59.87 52.43
N ALA A 61 -11.23 -60.26 53.15
CA ALA A 61 -10.70 -59.48 54.26
C ALA A 61 -10.11 -58.15 53.76
N LEU A 62 -9.39 -58.20 52.63
CA LEU A 62 -8.87 -57.00 51.98
C LEU A 62 -9.99 -56.06 51.51
N GLU A 63 -11.04 -56.59 50.88
CA GLU A 63 -12.19 -55.79 50.43
C GLU A 63 -12.93 -55.12 51.59
N GLU A 64 -13.08 -55.80 52.74
CA GLU A 64 -13.67 -55.22 53.94
C GLU A 64 -12.84 -54.05 54.49
N VAL A 65 -11.52 -54.21 54.56
CA VAL A 65 -10.59 -53.16 55.03
C VAL A 65 -10.63 -51.95 54.10
N LEU A 66 -10.52 -52.17 52.78
CA LEU A 66 -10.56 -51.09 51.79
C LEU A 66 -11.92 -50.37 51.80
N THR A 67 -13.03 -51.11 51.86
CA THR A 67 -14.39 -50.51 51.91
C THR A 67 -14.56 -49.64 53.15
N LYS A 68 -14.04 -50.06 54.30
CA LYS A 68 -14.15 -49.33 55.56
C LYS A 68 -13.28 -48.07 55.62
N ALA A 69 -12.11 -48.10 54.96
CA ALA A 69 -11.14 -47.01 55.01
C ALA A 69 -11.23 -46.01 53.86
N LYS A 70 -11.92 -46.37 52.76
CA LYS A 70 -12.02 -45.55 51.54
C LYS A 70 -12.59 -44.15 51.82
N PRO A 71 -11.91 -43.07 51.39
CA PRO A 71 -12.47 -41.72 51.37
C PRO A 71 -13.86 -41.64 50.75
N ASP A 72 -14.74 -40.79 51.29
CA ASP A 72 -16.13 -40.64 50.83
C ASP A 72 -16.23 -40.17 49.37
N VAL A 73 -15.23 -39.42 48.91
CA VAL A 73 -15.16 -38.88 47.54
C VAL A 73 -14.84 -39.93 46.47
N LEU A 74 -14.31 -41.10 46.87
CA LEU A 74 -13.98 -42.19 45.95
C LEU A 74 -15.14 -43.16 45.80
N THR A 75 -15.35 -43.67 44.59
CA THR A 75 -16.07 -44.92 44.37
C THR A 75 -15.06 -46.05 44.27
N MET A 76 -15.44 -47.26 44.68
CA MET A 76 -14.62 -48.46 44.53
C MET A 76 -15.45 -49.53 43.85
N SER A 77 -14.89 -50.13 42.81
CA SER A 77 -15.38 -51.35 42.19
C SER A 77 -14.28 -52.39 42.09
N LYS A 78 -14.69 -53.63 41.86
CA LYS A 78 -13.82 -54.77 41.64
C LYS A 78 -14.10 -55.33 40.26
N GLU A 79 -13.07 -55.55 39.49
CA GLU A 79 -13.16 -56.15 38.16
C GLU A 79 -12.42 -57.50 38.16
N ASP A 80 -13.11 -58.53 37.68
CA ASP A 80 -12.49 -59.83 37.39
C ASP A 80 -11.72 -59.64 36.08
N SER A 81 -10.40 -59.55 36.14
CA SER A 81 -9.60 -59.33 34.95
C SER A 81 -9.54 -60.59 34.09
N GLU A 82 -10.19 -60.59 32.92
CA GLU A 82 -10.01 -61.63 31.90
C GLU A 82 -8.58 -61.62 31.30
N THR A 83 -7.84 -60.52 31.49
CA THR A 83 -6.52 -60.25 30.87
C THR A 83 -5.34 -60.32 31.83
N ALA A 84 -5.55 -60.36 33.15
CA ALA A 84 -4.50 -60.48 34.15
C ALA A 84 -4.65 -61.79 34.92
N GLY A 85 -3.75 -62.74 34.67
CA GLY A 85 -3.84 -64.10 35.20
C GLY A 85 -4.04 -64.16 36.72
N SER A 86 -5.06 -64.87 37.17
CA SER A 86 -5.31 -65.26 38.58
C SER A 86 -5.41 -64.15 39.65
N GLY A 87 -5.28 -62.86 39.37
CA GLY A 87 -5.37 -61.78 40.39
C GLY A 87 -6.75 -61.10 40.52
N VAL A 88 -6.79 -60.00 41.28
CA VAL A 88 -7.95 -59.09 41.41
C VAL A 88 -7.56 -57.66 41.02
N GLN A 89 -8.43 -56.94 40.31
CA GLN A 89 -8.27 -55.52 40.05
C GLN A 89 -9.28 -54.69 40.85
N TYR A 90 -8.79 -53.82 41.72
CA TYR A 90 -9.60 -52.77 42.34
C TYR A 90 -9.55 -51.49 41.49
N VAL A 91 -10.69 -50.85 41.32
CA VAL A 91 -10.83 -49.61 40.55
C VAL A 91 -11.38 -48.54 41.47
N PHE A 92 -10.59 -47.49 41.71
CA PHE A 92 -10.98 -46.34 42.51
C PHE A 92 -11.22 -45.15 41.60
N THR A 93 -12.42 -44.57 41.64
CA THR A 93 -12.81 -43.52 40.70
C THR A 93 -13.41 -42.32 41.42
N TYR A 94 -13.13 -41.11 40.93
CA TYR A 94 -13.87 -39.92 41.28
C TYR A 94 -14.00 -38.99 40.07
N SER A 95 -15.22 -38.51 39.84
CA SER A 95 -15.50 -37.50 38.83
C SER A 95 -15.42 -36.11 39.44
N PHE A 96 -15.08 -35.12 38.64
CA PHE A 96 -14.98 -33.72 39.06
C PHE A 96 -15.66 -32.80 38.04
N ASP A 97 -16.29 -31.74 38.55
CA ASP A 97 -17.07 -30.78 37.74
C ASP A 97 -16.24 -29.56 37.30
N SER A 98 -15.00 -29.45 37.79
CA SER A 98 -14.01 -28.44 37.40
C SER A 98 -12.63 -28.81 37.92
N ILE A 99 -11.58 -28.10 37.47
CA ILE A 99 -10.23 -28.26 37.99
C ILE A 99 -10.12 -27.88 39.49
N ASP A 100 -10.91 -26.93 39.95
CA ASP A 100 -10.98 -26.56 41.38
C ASP A 100 -11.62 -27.68 42.22
N ASP A 101 -12.63 -28.37 41.68
CA ASP A 101 -13.24 -29.54 42.32
C ASP A 101 -12.29 -30.74 42.30
N TYR A 102 -11.53 -30.92 41.20
CA TYR A 102 -10.45 -31.91 41.13
C TYR A 102 -9.42 -31.69 42.23
N ASN A 103 -8.92 -30.46 42.38
CA ASN A 103 -7.98 -30.12 43.45
C ASN A 103 -8.56 -30.44 44.83
N LYS A 104 -9.79 -29.99 45.15
CA LYS A 104 -10.43 -30.28 46.44
C LYS A 104 -10.61 -31.77 46.72
N LYS A 105 -11.00 -32.56 45.72
CA LYS A 105 -11.21 -34.01 45.87
C LYS A 105 -9.88 -34.74 46.04
N THR A 106 -8.86 -34.36 45.28
CA THR A 106 -7.50 -34.87 45.45
C THR A 106 -6.96 -34.55 46.85
N GLU A 107 -7.13 -33.32 47.32
CA GLU A 107 -6.76 -32.92 48.70
C GLU A 107 -7.48 -33.74 49.77
N ALA A 108 -8.77 -34.04 49.57
CA ALA A 108 -9.54 -34.87 50.50
C ALA A 108 -9.05 -36.32 50.55
N ILE A 109 -8.44 -36.83 49.46
CA ILE A 109 -7.88 -38.19 49.38
C ILE A 109 -6.47 -38.22 49.96
N THR A 110 -5.61 -37.26 49.58
CA THR A 110 -4.18 -37.26 49.91
C THR A 110 -3.88 -36.62 51.27
N GLY A 111 -4.78 -35.79 51.79
CA GLY A 111 -4.56 -34.98 52.99
C GLY A 111 -3.54 -33.84 52.80
N LYS A 112 -3.17 -33.53 51.55
CA LYS A 112 -2.18 -32.50 51.18
C LYS A 112 -2.75 -31.57 50.11
N PRO A 113 -2.36 -30.28 50.08
CA PRO A 113 -2.75 -29.35 49.01
C PRO A 113 -2.45 -29.91 47.61
N HIS A 114 -3.33 -29.65 46.64
CA HIS A 114 -3.15 -30.06 45.24
C HIS A 114 -3.15 -28.84 44.31
N ASP A 115 -2.37 -28.89 43.24
CA ASP A 115 -2.02 -27.72 42.42
C ASP A 115 -2.27 -27.91 40.92
N ALA A 116 -3.27 -28.73 40.56
CA ALA A 116 -3.57 -28.96 39.15
C ALA A 116 -4.10 -27.69 38.47
N ILE A 117 -3.63 -27.46 37.25
CA ILE A 117 -4.03 -26.36 36.36
C ILE A 117 -4.54 -26.97 35.06
N TYR A 118 -5.68 -26.45 34.59
CA TYR A 118 -6.22 -26.77 33.27
C TYR A 118 -6.50 -25.49 32.49
N VAL A 119 -5.99 -25.43 31.26
CA VAL A 119 -6.24 -24.35 30.30
C VAL A 119 -6.92 -24.96 29.08
N ALA A 120 -8.06 -24.38 28.70
CA ALA A 120 -8.79 -24.68 27.48
C ALA A 120 -9.08 -23.37 26.76
N GLU A 121 -8.37 -23.12 25.66
CA GLU A 121 -8.55 -21.93 24.83
C GLU A 121 -8.79 -22.39 23.39
N GLU A 122 -9.94 -22.02 22.83
CA GLU A 122 -10.25 -22.31 21.43
C GLU A 122 -10.51 -21.02 20.64
N SER A 123 -10.08 -21.04 19.39
CA SER A 123 -10.34 -20.01 18.40
C SER A 123 -10.64 -20.66 17.06
N LEU A 124 -11.08 -19.86 16.08
CA LEU A 124 -11.26 -20.34 14.72
C LEU A 124 -9.95 -20.92 14.12
N PHE A 125 -8.81 -20.38 14.54
CA PHE A 125 -7.51 -20.70 13.96
C PHE A 125 -6.65 -21.58 14.84
N GLY A 126 -7.21 -22.22 15.87
CA GLY A 126 -6.41 -23.06 16.72
C GLY A 126 -7.01 -23.29 18.09
N ARG A 127 -6.36 -24.17 18.84
CA ARG A 127 -6.77 -24.59 20.17
C ARG A 127 -5.57 -24.92 21.04
N VAL A 128 -5.68 -24.58 22.30
CA VAL A 128 -4.70 -24.90 23.34
C VAL A 128 -5.42 -25.64 24.46
N TYR A 129 -4.99 -26.87 24.70
CA TYR A 129 -5.40 -27.66 25.86
C TYR A 129 -4.16 -28.00 26.67
N ARG A 130 -4.13 -27.59 27.94
CA ARG A 130 -2.99 -27.86 28.81
C ARG A 130 -3.45 -28.30 30.17
N PHE A 131 -2.95 -29.45 30.61
CA PHE A 131 -3.08 -29.96 31.97
C PHE A 131 -1.71 -30.06 32.62
N GLU A 132 -1.57 -29.51 33.82
CA GLU A 132 -0.36 -29.57 34.63
C GLU A 132 -0.73 -29.93 36.07
N GLU A 133 -0.01 -30.85 36.72
CA GLU A 133 -0.15 -31.13 38.16
C GLU A 133 1.18 -31.59 38.79
N THR A 134 1.38 -31.31 40.08
CA THR A 134 2.34 -32.06 40.89
C THR A 134 1.80 -33.47 41.08
N ASN A 135 2.57 -34.49 40.70
CA ASN A 135 2.11 -35.87 40.66
C ASN A 135 1.62 -36.38 42.04
N PRO A 136 0.30 -36.64 42.22
CA PRO A 136 -0.25 -37.03 43.51
C PRO A 136 -0.28 -38.56 43.70
N SER A 137 0.24 -39.33 42.75
CA SER A 137 -0.05 -40.77 42.64
C SER A 137 0.26 -41.53 43.91
N TYR A 138 1.44 -41.31 44.52
CA TYR A 138 1.83 -41.96 45.77
C TYR A 138 0.82 -41.70 46.89
N ASP A 139 0.41 -40.45 47.04
CA ASP A 139 -0.50 -40.04 48.08
C ASP A 139 -1.96 -40.47 47.80
N LEU A 140 -2.33 -40.70 46.53
CA LEU A 140 -3.68 -41.13 46.14
C LEU A 140 -4.06 -42.53 46.64
N VAL A 141 -3.10 -43.42 46.88
CA VAL A 141 -3.36 -44.77 47.43
C VAL A 141 -2.87 -44.96 48.86
N LYS A 142 -2.23 -43.94 49.45
CA LYS A 142 -1.63 -44.04 50.78
C LYS A 142 -2.67 -44.42 51.85
N TRP A 143 -3.91 -43.93 51.72
CA TRP A 143 -5.01 -44.32 52.62
C TRP A 143 -5.28 -45.83 52.59
N ALA A 144 -5.12 -46.48 51.43
CA ALA A 144 -5.35 -47.91 51.25
C ALA A 144 -4.20 -48.71 51.86
N THR A 145 -2.96 -48.31 51.61
CA THR A 145 -1.77 -48.95 52.21
C THR A 145 -1.80 -48.83 53.74
N ASP A 146 -2.09 -47.64 54.27
CA ASP A 146 -2.16 -47.39 55.72
C ASP A 146 -3.26 -48.22 56.40
N ALA A 147 -4.42 -48.37 55.73
CA ALA A 147 -5.53 -49.15 56.27
C ALA A 147 -5.23 -50.65 56.32
N VAL A 148 -4.57 -51.17 55.28
CA VAL A 148 -4.11 -52.56 55.23
C VAL A 148 -3.08 -52.83 56.31
N ASP A 149 -2.07 -51.97 56.46
CA ASP A 149 -1.05 -52.09 57.51
C ASP A 149 -1.67 -52.06 58.92
N ALA A 150 -2.60 -51.14 59.15
CA ALA A 150 -3.27 -50.99 60.45
C ALA A 150 -4.22 -52.16 60.79
N SER A 151 -4.66 -52.93 59.79
CA SER A 151 -5.55 -54.08 59.99
C SER A 151 -4.82 -55.36 60.38
N GLU A 152 -3.48 -55.39 60.30
CA GLU A 152 -2.63 -56.55 60.61
C GLU A 152 -2.98 -57.81 59.78
N ILE A 153 -3.64 -57.66 58.62
CA ILE A 153 -4.02 -58.79 57.74
C ILE A 153 -2.86 -59.28 56.87
N ILE A 154 -1.69 -58.64 56.91
CA ILE A 154 -0.53 -59.01 56.09
C ILE A 154 0.42 -59.89 56.91
N SER A 155 0.57 -61.14 56.47
CA SER A 155 1.40 -62.15 57.13
C SER A 155 2.90 -62.02 56.83
N GLU A 156 3.26 -61.44 55.67
CA GLU A 156 4.62 -61.12 55.26
C GLU A 156 4.60 -59.87 54.35
N GLY A 157 5.48 -58.89 54.61
CA GLY A 157 5.54 -57.63 53.87
C GLY A 157 4.74 -56.49 54.52
N SER A 158 4.32 -55.53 53.70
CA SER A 158 3.57 -54.34 54.07
C SER A 158 2.46 -54.05 53.06
N GLY A 159 1.49 -53.23 53.42
CA GLY A 159 0.47 -52.70 52.52
C GLY A 159 1.10 -52.01 51.32
N THR A 160 2.25 -51.34 51.46
CA THR A 160 2.97 -50.75 50.31
C THR A 160 3.50 -51.78 49.32
N ASP A 161 3.76 -53.02 49.72
CA ASP A 161 4.18 -54.09 48.80
C ASP A 161 3.01 -54.61 47.95
N LEU A 162 1.77 -54.40 48.41
CA LEU A 162 0.53 -54.70 47.67
C LEU A 162 0.12 -53.62 46.68
N PHE A 163 0.87 -52.52 46.56
CA PHE A 163 0.48 -51.34 45.79
C PHE A 163 1.73 -50.69 45.18
N ASP A 164 2.21 -51.18 44.03
CA ASP A 164 3.36 -50.63 43.29
C ASP A 164 2.91 -49.73 42.12
N MET A 165 3.25 -48.45 42.18
CA MET A 165 2.82 -47.49 41.15
C MET A 165 3.57 -47.63 39.85
N GLN A 166 2.82 -47.57 38.77
CA GLN A 166 3.27 -47.57 37.40
C GLN A 166 2.76 -46.29 36.72
N ASP A 167 2.47 -46.36 35.43
CA ASP A 167 2.26 -45.18 34.62
C ASP A 167 0.95 -44.43 34.94
N ILE A 168 0.99 -43.13 34.67
CA ILE A 168 -0.13 -42.21 34.77
C ILE A 168 -0.48 -41.76 33.37
N THR A 169 -1.66 -42.08 32.90
CA THR A 169 -2.18 -41.60 31.62
C THR A 169 -3.00 -40.34 31.82
N VAL A 170 -2.75 -39.33 30.99
CA VAL A 170 -3.53 -38.10 30.92
C VAL A 170 -4.19 -38.03 29.55
N ASP A 171 -5.52 -37.99 29.55
CA ASP A 171 -6.36 -37.80 28.37
C ASP A 171 -6.99 -36.40 28.43
N ILE A 172 -6.58 -35.53 27.51
CA ILE A 172 -7.18 -34.22 27.27
C ILE A 172 -7.77 -34.21 25.83
N PRO A 173 -8.60 -33.23 25.47
CA PRO A 173 -9.22 -33.21 24.14
C PRO A 173 -8.16 -33.27 23.02
N GLY A 174 -8.23 -34.34 22.21
CA GLY A 174 -7.32 -34.57 21.08
C GLY A 174 -5.92 -35.10 21.43
N TYR A 175 -5.61 -35.40 22.70
CA TYR A 175 -4.28 -35.88 23.11
C TYR A 175 -4.30 -36.79 24.33
N SER A 176 -3.45 -37.81 24.27
CA SER A 176 -3.27 -38.80 25.32
C SER A 176 -1.78 -39.08 25.47
N ASP A 177 -1.26 -39.00 26.70
CA ASP A 177 0.12 -39.34 27.00
C ASP A 177 0.24 -40.09 28.33
N SER A 178 1.31 -40.86 28.50
CA SER A 178 1.58 -41.64 29.69
C SER A 178 2.91 -41.25 30.33
N PHE A 179 2.87 -40.98 31.63
CA PHE A 179 3.99 -40.51 32.44
C PHE A 179 4.40 -41.58 33.43
N TYR A 180 5.70 -41.80 33.61
CA TYR A 180 6.20 -42.70 34.64
C TYR A 180 5.85 -42.19 36.05
N ASN A 181 5.56 -43.10 36.98
CA ASN A 181 5.22 -42.81 38.39
C ASN A 181 6.19 -41.83 39.12
N ARG A 182 7.47 -41.80 38.75
CA ARG A 182 8.51 -40.95 39.37
C ARG A 182 8.56 -39.55 38.80
N THR A 183 7.74 -39.25 37.79
CA THR A 183 7.65 -37.92 37.20
C THR A 183 7.07 -36.98 38.26
N ALA A 184 7.83 -35.99 38.69
CA ALA A 184 7.40 -35.08 39.75
C ALA A 184 6.25 -34.15 39.29
N ASN A 185 6.32 -33.67 38.06
CA ASN A 185 5.33 -32.78 37.46
C ASN A 185 4.80 -33.40 36.17
N ILE A 186 3.50 -33.60 36.11
CA ILE A 186 2.81 -34.12 34.93
C ILE A 186 2.40 -32.93 34.09
N LYS A 187 2.69 -32.98 32.79
CA LYS A 187 2.31 -31.93 31.84
C LYS A 187 1.88 -32.56 30.52
N ALA A 188 0.60 -32.45 30.21
CA ALA A 188 0.02 -32.82 28.93
C ALA A 188 -0.43 -31.54 28.22
N GLU A 189 -0.01 -31.35 26.97
CA GLU A 189 -0.28 -30.12 26.23
C GLU A 189 -0.52 -30.41 24.75
N VAL A 190 -1.58 -29.80 24.22
CA VAL A 190 -1.85 -29.65 22.79
C VAL A 190 -1.84 -28.17 22.51
N ASP A 191 -1.03 -27.78 21.54
CA ASP A 191 -1.03 -26.45 20.95
C ASP A 191 -1.10 -26.62 19.43
N GLU A 192 -2.30 -26.41 18.89
CA GLU A 192 -2.54 -26.43 17.45
C GLU A 192 -2.88 -25.03 16.98
N THR A 193 -2.04 -24.47 16.10
CA THR A 193 -2.35 -23.26 15.36
C THR A 193 -2.50 -23.58 13.87
N TYR A 194 -3.49 -22.98 13.23
CA TYR A 194 -3.84 -23.12 11.83
C TYR A 194 -3.43 -21.83 11.10
N PRO A 195 -2.20 -21.77 10.56
CA PRO A 195 -1.70 -20.56 9.95
C PRO A 195 -2.37 -20.25 8.62
N ILE A 196 -2.43 -18.97 8.29
CA ILE A 196 -2.62 -18.51 6.92
C ILE A 196 -1.32 -18.79 6.17
N LYS A 197 -1.41 -19.42 5.00
CA LYS A 197 -0.23 -19.71 4.19
C LYS A 197 0.41 -18.41 3.68
N ARG A 198 -0.37 -17.60 2.98
CA ARG A 198 0.06 -16.33 2.36
C ARG A 198 -1.10 -15.34 2.30
N ILE A 199 -0.76 -14.06 2.36
CA ILE A 199 -1.70 -12.97 2.05
C ILE A 199 -1.21 -12.23 0.81
N GLU A 200 -2.09 -11.91 -0.13
CA GLU A 200 -1.77 -11.06 -1.27
C GLU A 200 -2.67 -9.81 -1.27
N ILE A 201 -2.05 -8.64 -1.17
CA ILE A 201 -2.71 -7.34 -1.22
C ILE A 201 -2.46 -6.75 -2.61
N ASN A 202 -3.46 -6.79 -3.49
CA ASN A 202 -3.37 -6.24 -4.83
C ASN A 202 -4.14 -4.91 -4.88
N THR A 203 -3.42 -3.81 -5.08
CA THR A 203 -3.97 -2.45 -5.14
C THR A 203 -3.88 -1.95 -6.57
N PHE A 204 -4.99 -1.45 -7.10
CA PHE A 204 -5.10 -0.97 -8.48
C PHE A 204 -5.38 0.53 -8.47
N LEU A 205 -4.39 1.30 -8.93
CA LEU A 205 -4.48 2.74 -9.12
C LEU A 205 -4.99 3.04 -10.54
N ASP A 206 -5.98 3.92 -10.66
CA ASP A 206 -6.42 4.47 -11.94
C ASP A 206 -6.09 5.96 -12.12
N PHE A 207 -5.64 6.62 -11.05
CA PHE A 207 -5.37 8.06 -10.96
C PHE A 207 -6.59 8.95 -11.30
N LYS A 208 -7.81 8.42 -11.17
CA LYS A 208 -9.11 9.08 -11.44
C LYS A 208 -10.02 9.07 -10.19
N ASP A 209 -9.40 9.32 -9.03
CA ASP A 209 -10.03 9.42 -7.70
C ASP A 209 -10.52 8.10 -7.08
N THR A 210 -10.37 6.96 -7.76
CA THR A 210 -10.75 5.67 -7.20
C THR A 210 -9.62 4.66 -7.16
N ILE A 211 -9.69 3.78 -6.18
CA ILE A 211 -8.78 2.68 -5.97
C ILE A 211 -9.63 1.42 -5.90
N THR A 212 -9.16 0.37 -6.57
CA THR A 212 -9.70 -0.98 -6.41
C THR A 212 -8.68 -1.81 -5.65
N ARG A 213 -9.12 -2.66 -4.72
CA ARG A 213 -8.24 -3.56 -3.97
C ARG A 213 -8.83 -4.96 -3.88
N GLU A 214 -7.94 -5.94 -4.05
CA GLU A 214 -8.21 -7.36 -3.78
C GLU A 214 -7.27 -7.81 -2.66
N LEU A 215 -7.84 -8.27 -1.54
CA LEU A 215 -7.09 -8.90 -0.46
C LEU A 215 -7.34 -10.40 -0.50
N LYS A 216 -6.33 -11.19 -0.89
CA LYS A 216 -6.39 -12.65 -1.01
C LYS A 216 -5.77 -13.29 0.22
N ILE A 217 -6.55 -14.04 0.97
CA ILE A 217 -6.08 -14.86 2.10
C ILE A 217 -6.05 -16.32 1.63
N ILE A 218 -4.88 -16.92 1.68
CA ILE A 218 -4.60 -18.24 1.10
C ILE A 218 -4.29 -19.23 2.22
N PHE A 219 -4.97 -20.37 2.20
CA PHE A 219 -4.72 -21.51 3.09
C PHE A 219 -4.35 -22.75 2.28
N ASP A 220 -3.52 -23.62 2.86
CA ASP A 220 -3.41 -24.98 2.35
C ASP A 220 -4.75 -25.71 2.50
N SER A 221 -5.10 -26.56 1.53
CA SER A 221 -6.39 -27.27 1.49
C SER A 221 -6.71 -28.08 2.74
N ASN A 222 -5.69 -28.62 3.42
CA ASN A 222 -5.86 -29.35 4.68
C ASN A 222 -6.31 -28.43 5.83
N ILE A 223 -5.77 -27.22 5.92
CA ILE A 223 -6.14 -26.22 6.93
C ILE A 223 -7.52 -25.65 6.61
N ASP A 224 -7.76 -25.26 5.36
CA ASP A 224 -9.07 -24.76 4.91
C ASP A 224 -10.21 -25.75 5.21
N SER A 225 -9.96 -27.04 4.98
CA SER A 225 -10.92 -28.11 5.28
C SER A 225 -11.09 -28.35 6.78
N LYS A 226 -10.01 -28.23 7.58
CA LYS A 226 -10.05 -28.40 9.04
C LYS A 226 -10.84 -27.30 9.73
N ILE A 227 -10.63 -26.04 9.36
CA ILE A 227 -11.34 -24.89 9.94
C ILE A 227 -12.80 -24.90 9.48
N GLY A 228 -13.03 -25.20 8.20
CA GLY A 228 -14.36 -25.21 7.60
C GLY A 228 -14.62 -23.94 6.78
N GLN A 229 -15.00 -24.15 5.52
CA GLN A 229 -15.16 -23.07 4.54
C GLN A 229 -16.22 -22.04 4.93
N LYS A 230 -17.30 -22.50 5.59
CA LYS A 230 -18.37 -21.63 6.07
C LYS A 230 -17.84 -20.71 7.17
N ASP A 231 -17.09 -21.25 8.13
CA ASP A 231 -16.63 -20.50 9.29
C ASP A 231 -15.53 -19.50 8.92
N LEU A 232 -14.63 -19.87 7.99
CA LEU A 232 -13.69 -18.93 7.37
C LEU A 232 -14.42 -17.82 6.62
N LYS A 233 -15.44 -18.17 5.82
CA LYS A 233 -16.23 -17.16 5.11
C LYS A 233 -16.95 -16.23 6.07
N ASP A 234 -17.59 -16.75 7.11
CA ASP A 234 -18.29 -15.98 8.14
C ASP A 234 -17.30 -15.06 8.90
N TYR A 235 -16.08 -15.52 9.15
CA TYR A 235 -15.00 -14.70 9.71
C TYR A 235 -14.62 -13.53 8.80
N PHE A 236 -14.37 -13.79 7.51
CA PHE A 236 -13.99 -12.73 6.57
C PHE A 236 -15.11 -11.73 6.27
N HIS A 237 -16.38 -12.13 6.39
CA HIS A 237 -17.52 -11.21 6.27
C HIS A 237 -17.58 -10.13 7.37
N LYS A 238 -16.86 -10.33 8.49
CA LYS A 238 -16.72 -9.29 9.52
C LYS A 238 -15.93 -8.08 9.01
N PHE A 239 -15.06 -8.29 8.03
CA PHE A 239 -14.16 -7.27 7.50
C PHE A 239 -14.61 -6.71 6.15
N CYS A 240 -15.22 -7.54 5.29
CA CYS A 240 -15.65 -7.12 3.96
C CYS A 240 -16.97 -7.81 3.58
N ASN A 241 -17.90 -7.05 3.00
CA ASN A 241 -19.19 -7.59 2.58
C ASN A 241 -19.10 -8.49 1.34
N LYS A 242 -18.05 -8.33 0.51
CA LYS A 242 -17.87 -9.07 -0.74
C LYS A 242 -16.68 -10.00 -0.61
N VAL A 243 -16.97 -11.24 -0.18
CA VAL A 243 -15.97 -12.32 -0.05
C VAL A 243 -16.26 -13.42 -1.05
N GLU A 244 -15.30 -13.67 -1.92
CA GLU A 244 -15.31 -14.78 -2.88
C GLU A 244 -14.34 -15.87 -2.42
N ARG A 245 -14.74 -17.14 -2.54
CA ARG A 245 -13.84 -18.28 -2.33
C ARG A 245 -13.64 -18.99 -3.66
N LYS A 246 -12.40 -19.32 -3.97
CA LYS A 246 -12.04 -20.28 -5.01
C LYS A 246 -11.07 -21.31 -4.47
N GLU A 247 -10.95 -22.43 -5.17
CA GLU A 247 -9.96 -23.45 -4.89
C GLU A 247 -9.09 -23.62 -6.13
N GLU A 248 -7.78 -23.52 -5.95
CA GLU A 248 -6.82 -23.54 -7.03
C GLU A 248 -5.54 -24.20 -6.55
N SER A 249 -5.00 -25.15 -7.30
CA SER A 249 -3.71 -25.80 -7.01
C SER A 249 -3.56 -26.38 -5.59
N GLY A 250 -4.65 -26.85 -4.98
CA GLY A 250 -4.64 -27.40 -3.62
C GLY A 250 -4.68 -26.34 -2.51
N GLU A 251 -5.03 -25.10 -2.84
CA GLU A 251 -5.16 -23.97 -1.92
C GLU A 251 -6.59 -23.44 -1.89
N GLY A 252 -7.08 -23.11 -0.69
CA GLY A 252 -8.32 -22.35 -0.49
C GLY A 252 -8.01 -20.86 -0.51
N ILE A 253 -8.56 -20.13 -1.47
CA ILE A 253 -8.28 -18.70 -1.67
C ILE A 253 -9.55 -17.90 -1.39
N TYR A 254 -9.51 -17.08 -0.35
CA TYR A 254 -10.57 -16.13 0.02
C TYR A 254 -10.18 -14.73 -0.45
N THR A 255 -10.98 -14.13 -1.32
CA THR A 255 -10.74 -12.79 -1.88
C THR A 255 -11.76 -11.82 -1.31
N LEU A 256 -11.28 -10.83 -0.55
CA LEU A 256 -12.05 -9.68 -0.11
C LEU A 256 -11.91 -8.58 -1.16
N LEU A 257 -13.04 -8.10 -1.67
CA LEU A 257 -13.09 -7.19 -2.81
C LEU A 257 -13.56 -5.79 -2.40
N PHE A 258 -12.72 -4.80 -2.69
CA PHE A 258 -12.97 -3.38 -2.46
C PHE A 258 -12.96 -2.65 -3.81
N GLU A 259 -14.13 -2.47 -4.41
CA GLU A 259 -14.25 -2.00 -5.80
C GLU A 259 -14.50 -0.49 -5.87
N LYS A 260 -13.65 0.23 -6.62
CA LYS A 260 -13.82 1.65 -6.97
C LYS A 260 -14.15 2.55 -5.77
N MET A 261 -13.29 2.50 -4.76
CA MET A 261 -13.42 3.31 -3.55
C MET A 261 -12.52 4.54 -3.63
N THR A 262 -12.97 5.66 -3.07
CA THR A 262 -12.07 6.79 -2.75
C THR A 262 -11.04 6.36 -1.71
N THR A 263 -9.95 7.14 -1.56
CA THR A 263 -8.92 6.90 -0.53
C THR A 263 -9.51 6.86 0.88
N GLU A 264 -10.48 7.72 1.18
CA GLU A 264 -11.16 7.79 2.48
C GLU A 264 -12.01 6.55 2.72
N GLN A 265 -12.81 6.13 1.72
CA GLN A 265 -13.65 4.94 1.81
C GLN A 265 -12.80 3.67 1.99
N LEU A 266 -11.74 3.53 1.19
CA LEU A 266 -10.86 2.38 1.30
C LEU A 266 -10.14 2.36 2.65
N THR A 267 -9.71 3.53 3.16
CA THR A 267 -9.12 3.64 4.50
C THR A 267 -10.11 3.20 5.59
N GLU A 268 -11.38 3.60 5.51
CA GLU A 268 -12.40 3.18 6.48
C GLU A 268 -12.62 1.66 6.46
N GLU A 269 -12.70 1.06 5.27
CA GLU A 269 -12.85 -0.38 5.10
C GLU A 269 -11.61 -1.15 5.60
N MET A 270 -10.41 -0.71 5.24
CA MET A 270 -9.16 -1.33 5.69
C MET A 270 -8.96 -1.21 7.21
N ASN A 271 -9.47 -0.15 7.83
CA ASN A 271 -9.45 0.01 9.28
C ASN A 271 -10.29 -1.01 10.06
N LYS A 272 -11.15 -1.80 9.39
CA LYS A 272 -11.79 -2.96 10.03
C LYS A 272 -10.81 -4.10 10.28
N LEU A 273 -9.71 -4.17 9.53
CA LEU A 273 -8.64 -5.17 9.66
C LEU A 273 -7.63 -4.81 10.76
N SER A 274 -7.72 -3.60 11.32
CA SER A 274 -6.81 -3.09 12.34
C SER A 274 -7.52 -2.79 13.65
N LYS A 275 -6.98 -3.28 14.76
CA LYS A 275 -7.56 -3.05 16.10
C LYS A 275 -7.65 -1.57 16.47
N ASP A 276 -6.57 -0.82 16.19
CA ASP A 276 -6.42 0.60 16.55
C ASP A 276 -6.71 1.54 15.37
N LYS A 277 -7.25 1.03 14.26
CA LYS A 277 -7.61 1.80 13.05
C LYS A 277 -6.45 2.64 12.51
N GLN A 278 -5.29 2.00 12.33
CA GLN A 278 -4.05 2.68 11.96
C GLN A 278 -3.78 2.69 10.45
N ASN A 279 -4.62 2.08 9.62
CA ASN A 279 -4.44 2.10 8.17
C ASN A 279 -4.63 3.52 7.65
N LYS A 280 -3.80 3.91 6.67
CA LYS A 280 -3.90 5.18 5.95
C LYS A 280 -3.60 4.96 4.48
N ILE A 281 -4.33 5.66 3.62
CA ILE A 281 -4.09 5.64 2.18
C ILE A 281 -4.22 7.06 1.66
N HIS A 282 -3.17 7.53 1.02
CA HIS A 282 -3.10 8.84 0.39
C HIS A 282 -2.66 8.66 -1.07
N LEU A 283 -3.48 9.17 -1.98
CA LEU A 283 -3.15 9.30 -3.39
C LEU A 283 -3.47 10.72 -3.80
N THR A 284 -2.45 11.53 -4.02
CA THR A 284 -2.64 12.96 -4.30
C THR A 284 -1.79 13.43 -5.47
N PRO A 285 -2.32 14.33 -6.33
CA PRO A 285 -1.50 15.00 -7.33
C PRO A 285 -0.37 15.79 -6.65
N SER A 286 0.86 15.66 -7.16
CA SER A 286 1.99 16.50 -6.77
C SER A 286 1.72 17.97 -7.13
N LYS A 287 2.39 18.90 -6.45
CA LYS A 287 2.27 20.36 -6.70
C LYS A 287 2.58 20.75 -8.15
N HIS A 288 3.40 19.95 -8.85
CA HIS A 288 3.80 20.18 -10.23
C HIS A 288 2.95 19.42 -11.25
N SER A 289 1.98 18.62 -10.78
CA SER A 289 1.10 17.82 -11.62
C SER A 289 0.17 18.69 -12.46
N ASN A 290 0.02 18.36 -13.73
CA ASN A 290 -0.96 18.95 -14.64
C ASN A 290 -1.29 17.96 -15.76
N THR A 291 -2.22 18.32 -16.66
CA THR A 291 -2.66 17.45 -17.78
C THR A 291 -1.51 16.93 -18.65
N LEU A 292 -0.44 17.70 -18.84
CA LEU A 292 0.70 17.34 -19.68
C LEU A 292 1.79 16.57 -18.92
N HIS A 293 1.79 16.69 -17.60
CA HIS A 293 2.73 16.05 -16.70
C HIS A 293 1.97 15.54 -15.47
N PRO A 294 1.16 14.46 -15.60
CA PRO A 294 0.51 13.87 -14.45
C PRO A 294 1.55 13.30 -13.49
N PHE A 295 1.56 13.81 -12.27
CA PHE A 295 2.48 13.39 -11.22
C PHE A 295 1.67 13.16 -9.93
N TYR A 296 1.72 11.95 -9.40
CA TYR A 296 1.02 11.54 -8.18
C TYR A 296 1.99 11.05 -7.11
N ASN A 297 1.67 11.36 -5.87
CA ASN A 297 2.29 10.80 -4.68
C ASN A 297 1.31 9.79 -4.06
N PHE A 298 1.83 8.60 -3.78
CA PHE A 298 1.14 7.51 -3.11
C PHE A 298 1.85 7.21 -1.79
N ASP A 299 1.08 7.16 -0.71
CA ASP A 299 1.53 6.87 0.63
C ASP A 299 0.47 5.99 1.30
N GLU A 300 0.90 4.84 1.82
CA GLU A 300 0.02 3.91 2.47
C GLU A 300 0.68 3.28 3.71
N ASP A 301 -0.06 3.28 4.82
CA ASP A 301 0.21 2.49 6.02
C ASP A 301 -0.79 1.32 6.06
N ILE A 302 -0.27 0.10 6.15
CA ILE A 302 -1.07 -1.13 6.24
C ILE A 302 -0.89 -1.76 7.61
N VAL A 303 -2.02 -2.06 8.27
CA VAL A 303 -2.11 -2.77 9.54
C VAL A 303 -3.22 -3.82 9.47
N ILE A 304 -2.87 -5.08 9.70
CA ILE A 304 -3.79 -6.25 9.57
C ILE A 304 -3.82 -7.13 10.83
N ASP A 305 -3.48 -6.59 12.00
CA ASP A 305 -3.40 -7.31 13.27
C ASP A 305 -4.72 -7.97 13.71
N GLU A 306 -5.86 -7.29 13.53
CA GLU A 306 -7.17 -7.85 13.87
C GLU A 306 -7.60 -8.94 12.88
N LEU A 307 -7.17 -8.87 11.61
CA LEU A 307 -7.37 -9.95 10.63
C LEU A 307 -6.62 -11.22 11.06
N LEU A 308 -5.40 -11.06 11.57
CA LEU A 308 -4.49 -12.14 11.96
C LEU A 308 -4.70 -12.64 13.39
N LYS A 309 -5.70 -12.11 14.10
CA LYS A 309 -5.94 -12.46 15.50
C LYS A 309 -6.14 -13.96 15.72
N GLY A 310 -5.25 -14.55 16.52
CA GLY A 310 -5.25 -15.99 16.82
C GLY A 310 -4.58 -16.86 15.76
N THR A 311 -3.92 -16.26 14.77
CA THR A 311 -3.16 -16.95 13.72
C THR A 311 -1.91 -16.16 13.34
N TYR A 312 -1.17 -16.65 12.36
CA TYR A 312 -0.03 -15.96 11.76
C TYR A 312 0.07 -16.32 10.28
N VAL A 313 0.90 -15.57 9.54
CA VAL A 313 1.20 -15.85 8.14
C VAL A 313 2.47 -16.68 8.05
N ASN A 314 2.40 -17.87 7.48
CA ASN A 314 3.51 -18.82 7.41
C ASN A 314 4.58 -18.43 6.37
N ASP A 315 4.15 -18.00 5.18
CA ASP A 315 5.08 -17.71 4.08
C ASP A 315 5.42 -16.21 4.02
N ASN A 316 4.50 -15.38 3.55
CA ASN A 316 4.67 -13.93 3.46
C ASN A 316 3.33 -13.20 3.27
N VAL A 317 3.37 -11.89 3.50
CA VAL A 317 2.41 -10.94 2.96
C VAL A 317 3.02 -10.34 1.70
N MET A 318 2.37 -10.52 0.57
CA MET A 318 2.81 -10.00 -0.71
C MET A 318 1.96 -8.79 -1.08
N TYR A 319 2.61 -7.66 -1.33
CA TYR A 319 1.95 -6.43 -1.73
C TYR A 319 2.26 -6.14 -3.20
N ARG A 320 1.21 -5.94 -3.99
CA ARG A 320 1.30 -5.55 -5.41
C ARG A 320 0.55 -4.25 -5.65
N LEU A 321 1.26 -3.30 -6.23
CA LEU A 321 0.70 -2.02 -6.66
C LEU A 321 0.66 -1.97 -8.18
N TYR A 322 -0.54 -2.07 -8.74
CA TYR A 322 -0.83 -1.97 -10.15
C TYR A 322 -1.18 -0.53 -10.52
N TYR A 323 -0.60 -0.06 -11.62
CA TYR A 323 -0.79 1.31 -12.11
C TYR A 323 -0.78 1.34 -13.65
N PRO A 324 -1.36 2.37 -14.29
CA PRO A 324 -1.44 2.46 -15.75
C PRO A 324 -0.06 2.49 -16.41
N ARG A 325 0.05 1.88 -17.59
CA ARG A 325 1.28 1.91 -18.39
C ARG A 325 1.66 3.35 -18.79
N GLY A 326 2.97 3.56 -18.94
CA GLY A 326 3.55 4.85 -19.35
C GLY A 326 3.85 5.80 -18.19
N TYR A 327 3.48 5.44 -16.96
CA TYR A 327 4.01 6.10 -15.77
C TYR A 327 5.39 5.52 -15.42
N GLU A 328 6.36 6.39 -15.23
CA GLU A 328 7.60 6.11 -14.51
C GLU A 328 7.31 6.14 -13.01
N TYR A 329 8.07 5.39 -12.23
CA TYR A 329 7.91 5.34 -10.78
C TYR A 329 9.24 5.61 -10.07
N SER A 330 9.14 6.20 -8.89
CA SER A 330 10.20 6.30 -7.90
C SER A 330 9.64 5.84 -6.56
N ILE A 331 10.22 4.83 -5.95
CA ILE A 331 9.84 4.38 -4.61
C ILE A 331 10.88 4.87 -3.63
N ASP A 332 10.43 5.58 -2.60
CA ASP A 332 11.26 5.90 -1.43
C ASP A 332 11.15 4.74 -0.43
N GLY A 333 12.26 4.06 -0.15
CA GLY A 333 12.20 2.96 0.79
C GLY A 333 13.47 2.14 0.94
N THR A 334 13.67 1.63 2.16
CA THR A 334 14.70 0.66 2.54
C THR A 334 14.42 -0.75 2.04
N ARG A 335 13.31 -0.98 1.32
CA ARG A 335 12.87 -2.31 0.86
C ARG A 335 12.80 -2.39 -0.66
N TYR A 336 13.08 -3.59 -1.15
CA TYR A 336 13.19 -3.88 -2.57
C TYR A 336 11.80 -4.13 -3.17
N PHE A 337 11.46 -3.34 -4.20
CA PHE A 337 10.30 -3.56 -5.06
C PHE A 337 10.75 -4.06 -6.43
N ASN A 338 10.12 -5.13 -6.91
CA ASN A 338 10.30 -5.63 -8.26
C ASN A 338 9.25 -5.02 -9.17
N GLY A 339 9.69 -4.20 -10.13
CA GLY A 339 8.83 -3.68 -11.18
C GLY A 339 8.71 -4.66 -12.35
N TYR A 340 7.50 -4.92 -12.82
CA TYR A 340 7.23 -5.71 -14.02
C TYR A 340 5.99 -5.22 -14.77
N ILE A 341 5.81 -5.73 -15.99
CA ILE A 341 4.64 -5.45 -16.81
C ILE A 341 3.71 -6.66 -16.76
N ASP A 342 2.47 -6.43 -16.35
CA ASP A 342 1.40 -7.44 -16.37
C ASP A 342 0.64 -7.29 -17.71
N ASP A 343 0.91 -8.21 -18.64
CA ASP A 343 0.29 -8.22 -19.98
C ASP A 343 -1.19 -8.60 -19.94
N GLU A 344 -1.60 -9.44 -18.99
CA GLU A 344 -2.99 -9.86 -18.86
C GLU A 344 -3.87 -8.69 -18.39
N LYS A 345 -3.35 -7.88 -17.44
CA LYS A 345 -4.04 -6.69 -16.94
C LYS A 345 -3.78 -5.43 -17.75
N ASN A 346 -2.85 -5.48 -18.72
CA ASN A 346 -2.38 -4.32 -19.48
C ASN A 346 -1.93 -3.15 -18.56
N GLN A 347 -1.24 -3.48 -17.46
CA GLN A 347 -0.79 -2.54 -16.43
C GLN A 347 0.69 -2.77 -16.10
N ALA A 348 1.31 -1.78 -15.47
CA ALA A 348 2.58 -1.97 -14.79
C ALA A 348 2.32 -2.33 -13.32
N ALA A 349 3.23 -3.06 -12.69
CA ALA A 349 3.08 -3.53 -11.32
C ALA A 349 4.40 -3.41 -10.55
N LEU A 350 4.30 -3.03 -9.28
CA LEU A 350 5.40 -3.08 -8.30
C LEU A 350 5.05 -4.14 -7.25
N GLU A 351 5.95 -5.07 -6.99
CA GLU A 351 5.75 -6.16 -6.04
C GLU A 351 6.81 -6.16 -4.93
N SER A 352 6.37 -6.39 -3.70
CA SER A 352 7.24 -6.61 -2.54
C SER A 352 6.68 -7.69 -1.60
N TYR A 353 7.58 -8.29 -0.81
CA TYR A 353 7.27 -9.39 0.10
C TYR A 353 7.65 -9.00 1.54
N TYR A 354 6.75 -9.29 2.48
CA TYR A 354 6.88 -9.00 3.91
C TYR A 354 6.78 -10.31 4.69
N SER A 355 7.79 -10.62 5.50
CA SER A 355 7.86 -11.91 6.20
C SER A 355 7.19 -11.83 7.57
N GLY A 356 5.93 -12.28 7.66
CA GLY A 356 5.18 -12.29 8.91
C GLY A 356 4.90 -10.92 9.52
N GLU A 357 4.98 -9.84 8.73
CA GLU A 357 4.72 -8.49 9.20
C GLU A 357 3.24 -8.17 9.12
N GLU A 358 2.69 -7.72 10.25
CA GLU A 358 1.30 -7.26 10.37
C GLU A 358 1.19 -5.76 10.08
N VAL A 359 2.32 -5.05 10.04
CA VAL A 359 2.44 -3.60 9.88
C VAL A 359 3.55 -3.26 8.90
N PHE A 360 3.24 -2.50 7.85
CA PHE A 360 4.23 -1.97 6.92
C PHE A 360 3.70 -0.76 6.17
N SER A 361 4.61 0.02 5.57
CA SER A 361 4.26 1.23 4.80
C SER A 361 4.85 1.18 3.40
N VAL A 362 4.15 1.81 2.45
CA VAL A 362 4.53 1.90 1.04
C VAL A 362 4.46 3.34 0.58
N PHE A 363 5.56 3.84 0.02
CA PHE A 363 5.65 5.20 -0.53
C PHE A 363 6.10 5.14 -1.99
N GLY A 364 5.41 5.84 -2.86
CA GLY A 364 5.70 5.86 -4.29
C GLY A 364 5.33 7.17 -4.96
N GLU A 365 6.16 7.60 -5.88
CA GLU A 365 5.95 8.71 -6.78
C GLU A 365 5.72 8.15 -8.19
N PHE A 366 4.65 8.59 -8.85
CA PHE A 366 4.26 8.13 -10.18
C PHE A 366 4.15 9.30 -11.13
N GLU A 367 4.98 9.33 -12.15
CA GLU A 367 5.09 10.43 -13.10
C GLU A 367 4.89 9.96 -14.54
N LYS A 368 4.07 10.66 -15.30
CA LYS A 368 3.96 10.47 -16.74
C LYS A 368 4.32 11.76 -17.46
N ARG A 369 5.22 11.68 -18.43
CA ARG A 369 5.67 12.84 -19.22
C ARG A 369 5.17 12.74 -20.65
N PHE A 370 4.46 13.77 -21.11
CA PHE A 370 4.11 13.92 -22.52
C PHE A 370 5.01 14.96 -23.20
N TYR A 371 5.49 14.67 -24.41
CA TYR A 371 6.34 15.60 -25.15
C TYR A 371 5.53 16.32 -26.22
N MET A 372 5.62 17.65 -26.23
CA MET A 372 5.04 18.48 -27.28
C MET A 372 6.05 18.65 -28.41
N ASN A 373 5.57 18.65 -29.66
CA ASN A 373 6.45 18.73 -30.83
C ASN A 373 7.20 20.06 -30.89
N SER A 374 6.46 21.16 -30.95
CA SER A 374 7.07 22.50 -31.02
C SER A 374 6.13 23.57 -30.51
N ILE A 375 6.71 24.74 -30.23
CA ILE A 375 5.97 25.99 -30.09
C ILE A 375 6.38 26.92 -31.21
N ASP A 376 5.41 27.35 -32.01
CA ASP A 376 5.65 28.29 -33.10
C ASP A 376 5.09 29.66 -32.71
N ILE A 377 5.97 30.65 -32.57
CA ILE A 377 5.61 32.03 -32.26
C ILE A 377 5.79 32.87 -33.51
N SER A 378 4.76 33.63 -33.87
CA SER A 378 4.81 34.59 -34.96
C SER A 378 4.43 35.97 -34.44
N VAL A 379 5.32 36.95 -34.60
CA VAL A 379 5.04 38.35 -34.27
C VAL A 379 5.00 39.20 -35.52
N LYS A 380 3.82 39.72 -35.83
CA LYS A 380 3.58 40.62 -36.95
C LYS A 380 3.49 42.07 -36.48
N ILE A 381 4.42 42.91 -36.91
CA ILE A 381 4.37 44.34 -36.58
C ILE A 381 3.38 45.03 -37.51
N LEU A 382 2.25 45.47 -36.96
CA LEU A 382 1.14 46.04 -37.73
C LEU A 382 1.37 47.52 -38.03
N ASN A 383 1.78 48.30 -37.03
CA ASN A 383 1.96 49.75 -37.16
C ASN A 383 3.03 50.26 -36.18
N ASN A 384 2.94 51.51 -35.71
CA ASN A 384 3.93 52.13 -34.81
C ASN A 384 3.68 51.85 -33.32
N ASN A 385 2.51 51.35 -32.93
CA ASN A 385 2.14 51.16 -31.54
C ASN A 385 1.54 49.78 -31.24
N LYS A 386 1.48 48.91 -32.25
CA LYS A 386 0.83 47.60 -32.17
C LYS A 386 1.60 46.56 -32.99
N ALA A 387 1.86 45.44 -32.36
CA ALA A 387 2.20 44.18 -33.01
C ALA A 387 1.18 43.11 -32.60
N GLU A 388 0.97 42.12 -33.45
CA GLU A 388 0.13 40.96 -33.16
C GLU A 388 1.05 39.75 -32.97
N LYS A 389 0.83 38.99 -31.91
CA LYS A 389 1.57 37.77 -31.59
C LYS A 389 0.63 36.59 -31.67
N SER A 390 0.95 35.62 -32.51
CA SER A 390 0.33 34.30 -32.54
C SER A 390 1.30 33.29 -31.90
N THR A 391 0.81 32.49 -30.96
CA THR A 391 1.54 31.40 -30.31
C THR A 391 0.81 30.11 -30.58
N LYS A 392 1.47 29.17 -31.25
CA LYS A 392 0.92 27.87 -31.63
C LYS A 392 1.60 26.76 -30.84
N TYR A 393 0.81 26.03 -30.08
CA TYR A 393 1.22 24.81 -29.39
C TYR A 393 0.91 23.63 -30.30
N ILE A 394 1.96 22.98 -30.83
CA ILE A 394 1.83 21.98 -31.88
C ILE A 394 2.06 20.59 -31.28
N TRP A 395 1.06 19.72 -31.44
CA TRP A 395 1.06 18.35 -30.95
C TRP A 395 0.93 17.37 -32.10
N ASN A 396 1.66 16.26 -32.06
CA ASN A 396 1.38 15.13 -32.92
C ASN A 396 0.06 14.47 -32.45
N LYS A 397 -0.63 13.85 -33.42
CA LYS A 397 -1.93 13.22 -33.20
C LYS A 397 -1.89 12.03 -32.23
N TYR A 398 -0.82 11.25 -32.23
CA TYR A 398 -0.62 10.12 -31.33
C TYR A 398 -0.54 10.58 -29.86
N THR A 399 0.32 11.54 -29.54
CA THR A 399 0.47 12.07 -28.17
C THR A 399 -0.81 12.77 -27.72
N ALA A 400 -1.43 13.59 -28.58
CA ALA A 400 -2.71 14.23 -28.27
C ALA A 400 -3.84 13.22 -28.02
N ASN A 401 -3.85 12.10 -28.75
CA ASN A 401 -4.80 11.01 -28.54
C ASN A 401 -4.51 10.22 -27.26
N GLU A 402 -3.25 10.09 -26.86
CA GLU A 402 -2.85 9.44 -25.61
C GLU A 402 -3.24 10.26 -24.37
N ILE A 403 -3.09 11.59 -24.44
CA ILE A 403 -3.57 12.51 -23.40
C ILE A 403 -5.10 12.52 -23.36
N GLY A 404 -5.73 12.51 -24.55
CA GLY A 404 -7.17 12.70 -24.73
C GLY A 404 -7.48 14.12 -25.21
N TYR A 405 -8.22 14.22 -26.32
CA TYR A 405 -8.51 15.51 -26.94
C TYR A 405 -9.34 16.44 -26.05
N GLU A 406 -10.24 15.87 -25.24
CA GLU A 406 -11.13 16.64 -24.38
C GLU A 406 -10.36 17.22 -23.19
N GLU A 407 -9.50 16.44 -22.53
CA GLU A 407 -8.62 16.92 -21.46
C GLU A 407 -7.65 18.00 -21.97
N LEU A 408 -7.07 17.79 -23.15
CA LEU A 408 -6.13 18.73 -23.76
C LEU A 408 -6.82 20.05 -24.19
N ASP A 409 -8.03 19.96 -24.76
CA ASP A 409 -8.84 21.13 -25.11
C ASP A 409 -9.23 21.95 -23.87
N LEU A 410 -9.63 21.28 -22.79
CA LEU A 410 -9.97 21.93 -21.52
C LEU A 410 -8.75 22.65 -20.94
N TYR A 411 -7.61 21.96 -20.85
CA TYR A 411 -6.35 22.51 -20.33
C TYR A 411 -5.97 23.84 -21.03
N PHE A 412 -5.96 23.85 -22.36
CA PHE A 412 -5.58 25.03 -23.13
C PHE A 412 -6.62 26.16 -23.08
N LYS A 413 -7.92 25.83 -22.94
CA LYS A 413 -8.99 26.82 -22.77
C LYS A 413 -8.97 27.47 -21.37
N GLU A 414 -8.57 26.73 -20.34
CA GLU A 414 -8.37 27.28 -19.00
C GLU A 414 -7.20 28.28 -18.97
N LEU A 415 -6.13 28.00 -19.72
CA LEU A 415 -5.02 28.95 -19.90
C LEU A 415 -5.48 30.22 -20.63
N HIS A 416 -6.15 30.06 -21.78
CA HIS A 416 -6.67 31.17 -22.58
C HIS A 416 -8.03 30.82 -23.22
N PRO A 417 -9.15 31.38 -22.73
CA PRO A 417 -10.49 31.02 -23.21
C PRO A 417 -10.76 31.27 -24.71
N GLN A 418 -9.95 32.12 -25.35
CA GLN A 418 -10.07 32.45 -26.78
C GLN A 418 -9.17 31.60 -27.69
N ILE A 419 -8.49 30.59 -27.14
CA ILE A 419 -7.59 29.75 -27.92
C ILE A 419 -8.35 29.03 -29.03
N LYS A 420 -7.77 29.03 -30.24
CA LYS A 420 -8.34 28.35 -31.39
C LYS A 420 -7.75 26.97 -31.52
N VAL A 421 -8.60 25.96 -31.65
CA VAL A 421 -8.18 24.58 -31.92
C VAL A 421 -8.26 24.34 -33.42
N MET A 422 -7.17 23.82 -33.99
CA MET A 422 -7.07 23.48 -35.41
C MET A 422 -6.51 22.06 -35.55
N GLU A 423 -6.96 21.37 -36.60
CA GLU A 423 -6.37 20.10 -37.03
C GLU A 423 -5.67 20.30 -38.37
N SER A 424 -4.42 19.87 -38.46
CA SER A 424 -3.60 20.00 -39.67
C SER A 424 -2.81 18.71 -39.91
N GLY A 425 -3.31 17.86 -40.82
CA GLY A 425 -2.68 16.58 -41.13
C GLY A 425 -2.61 15.65 -39.90
N GLN A 426 -1.39 15.34 -39.46
CA GLN A 426 -1.12 14.51 -38.27
C GLN A 426 -0.87 15.35 -37.01
N GLN A 427 -1.32 16.60 -36.99
CA GLN A 427 -1.10 17.51 -35.87
C GLN A 427 -2.41 18.11 -35.35
N ARG A 428 -2.44 18.34 -34.03
CA ARG A 428 -3.43 19.19 -33.35
C ARG A 428 -2.72 20.45 -32.87
N ILE A 429 -3.30 21.61 -33.15
CA ILE A 429 -2.68 22.91 -32.94
C ILE A 429 -3.61 23.77 -32.09
N TYR A 430 -3.08 24.33 -31.01
CA TYR A 430 -3.75 25.33 -30.20
C TYR A 430 -3.10 26.68 -30.48
N GLU A 431 -3.86 27.63 -31.03
CA GLU A 431 -3.37 28.97 -31.39
C GLU A 431 -3.96 30.03 -30.47
N ASP A 432 -3.10 30.71 -29.72
CA ASP A 432 -3.42 31.91 -28.96
C ASP A 432 -2.93 33.16 -29.72
N VAL A 433 -3.78 34.18 -29.82
CA VAL A 433 -3.48 35.42 -30.53
C VAL A 433 -3.68 36.61 -29.60
N CYS A 434 -2.61 37.35 -29.34
CA CYS A 434 -2.63 38.54 -28.50
C CYS A 434 -1.99 39.75 -29.18
N ASN A 435 -2.29 40.95 -28.68
CA ASN A 435 -1.71 42.19 -29.20
C ASN A 435 -0.61 42.68 -28.25
N ILE A 436 0.58 42.92 -28.78
CA ILE A 436 1.67 43.62 -28.08
C ILE A 436 1.53 45.11 -28.34
N THR A 437 1.43 45.90 -27.28
CA THR A 437 1.27 47.37 -27.38
C THR A 437 2.41 48.12 -26.68
N LYS A 438 2.30 49.45 -26.63
CA LYS A 438 3.20 50.33 -25.86
C LYS A 438 3.25 49.97 -24.38
N GLU A 439 2.10 49.60 -23.83
CA GLU A 439 1.96 49.26 -22.42
C GLU A 439 2.41 47.82 -22.22
N THR A 440 3.05 47.57 -21.09
CA THR A 440 3.50 46.23 -20.73
C THR A 440 2.29 45.35 -20.50
N ASN A 441 2.11 44.36 -21.37
CA ASN A 441 1.26 43.23 -21.06
C ASN A 441 2.01 42.36 -20.05
N GLN A 442 1.75 42.59 -18.76
CA GLN A 442 2.12 41.65 -17.71
C GLN A 442 0.96 40.68 -17.54
N ASN A 443 1.01 39.55 -18.25
CA ASN A 443 0.06 38.46 -18.02
C ASN A 443 0.49 37.57 -16.84
N SER A 444 1.77 37.60 -16.47
CA SER A 444 2.33 36.94 -15.27
C SER A 444 3.71 37.51 -14.93
N SER A 445 4.29 37.12 -13.80
CA SER A 445 5.71 37.43 -13.47
C SER A 445 6.72 36.78 -14.43
N GLU A 446 6.28 35.86 -15.30
CA GLU A 446 7.14 35.06 -16.18
C GLU A 446 7.13 35.57 -17.65
N ASN A 447 6.08 36.29 -18.06
CA ASN A 447 5.86 36.70 -19.44
C ASN A 447 5.74 38.22 -19.57
N PHE A 448 6.55 38.81 -20.46
CA PHE A 448 6.72 40.24 -20.56
C PHE A 448 6.98 40.69 -22.00
N SER A 449 6.03 41.43 -22.57
CA SER A 449 6.11 41.91 -23.96
C SER A 449 5.73 43.38 -24.07
N TYR A 450 6.45 44.14 -24.89
CA TYR A 450 6.07 45.49 -25.30
C TYR A 450 6.62 45.87 -26.68
N TYR A 451 5.95 46.81 -27.34
CA TYR A 451 6.41 47.44 -28.57
C TYR A 451 6.24 48.96 -28.48
N LYS A 452 7.35 49.69 -28.35
CA LYS A 452 7.31 51.15 -28.11
C LYS A 452 8.41 51.91 -28.82
N LYS A 453 8.15 53.20 -29.06
CA LYS A 453 9.15 54.18 -29.47
C LYS A 453 10.19 54.35 -28.36
N THR A 454 11.45 54.45 -28.74
CA THR A 454 12.59 54.55 -27.83
C THR A 454 13.08 55.98 -27.71
N GLU A 455 13.81 56.26 -26.63
CA GLU A 455 14.40 57.59 -26.34
C GLU A 455 15.47 58.02 -27.34
N VAL A 456 16.03 57.08 -28.11
CA VAL A 456 17.02 57.37 -29.17
C VAL A 456 16.41 57.84 -30.48
N SER A 457 15.08 58.02 -30.52
CA SER A 457 14.39 58.64 -31.66
C SER A 457 14.68 60.14 -31.71
N ASP A 458 14.78 60.71 -32.91
CA ASP A 458 15.02 62.14 -33.13
C ASP A 458 14.10 62.71 -34.23
N ASN A 459 14.32 63.97 -34.62
CA ASN A 459 13.49 64.66 -35.63
C ASN A 459 13.57 64.03 -37.04
N ASN A 460 14.58 63.22 -37.32
CA ASN A 460 14.84 62.61 -38.63
C ASN A 460 14.48 61.12 -38.65
N LYS A 461 14.47 60.45 -37.50
CA LYS A 461 14.22 59.00 -37.40
C LYS A 461 13.46 58.63 -36.13
N ASP A 462 12.47 57.76 -36.32
CA ASP A 462 11.80 57.09 -35.21
C ASP A 462 12.39 55.70 -35.00
N VAL A 463 12.80 55.40 -33.76
CA VAL A 463 13.37 54.10 -33.40
C VAL A 463 12.41 53.39 -32.45
N TYR A 464 11.98 52.19 -32.83
CA TYR A 464 11.05 51.35 -32.09
C TYR A 464 11.73 50.09 -31.57
N LEU A 465 11.42 49.69 -30.34
CA LEU A 465 11.88 48.45 -29.72
C LEU A 465 10.68 47.51 -29.52
N LEU A 466 10.75 46.35 -30.16
CA LEU A 466 9.98 45.16 -29.79
C LEU A 466 10.82 44.39 -28.78
N TYR A 467 10.26 44.13 -27.61
CA TYR A 467 10.80 43.25 -26.61
C TYR A 467 9.74 42.21 -26.29
N ASP A 468 10.08 40.93 -26.38
CA ASP A 468 9.23 39.84 -25.93
C ASP A 468 10.08 38.85 -25.14
N SER A 469 9.69 38.57 -23.90
CA SER A 469 10.26 37.53 -23.04
C SER A 469 9.13 36.62 -22.62
N ILE A 470 9.18 35.36 -23.03
CA ILE A 470 8.17 34.36 -22.72
C ILE A 470 8.83 33.10 -22.14
N SER A 471 8.32 32.63 -21.01
CA SER A 471 8.62 31.32 -20.47
C SER A 471 7.39 30.42 -20.57
N PHE A 472 7.63 29.17 -20.98
CA PHE A 472 6.61 28.14 -21.06
C PHE A 472 6.71 27.15 -19.90
N ASN A 473 7.55 27.39 -18.88
CA ASN A 473 7.75 26.41 -17.80
C ASN A 473 6.47 26.11 -17.01
N SER A 474 5.65 27.13 -16.75
CA SER A 474 4.36 26.97 -16.06
C SER A 474 3.31 26.25 -16.91
N ILE A 475 3.34 26.44 -18.24
CA ILE A 475 2.45 25.75 -19.20
C ILE A 475 2.91 24.31 -19.44
N LEU A 476 4.21 24.09 -19.53
CA LEU A 476 4.78 22.78 -19.82
C LEU A 476 4.98 21.95 -18.55
N GLY A 477 4.81 22.51 -17.34
CA GLY A 477 5.08 21.80 -16.10
C GLY A 477 6.48 21.18 -16.02
N GLY A 478 7.48 21.79 -16.68
CA GLY A 478 8.83 21.26 -16.77
C GLY A 478 9.11 20.29 -17.93
N LEU A 479 8.15 20.03 -18.82
CA LEU A 479 8.35 19.16 -19.99
C LEU A 479 9.28 19.80 -21.03
N GLY A 480 10.02 18.95 -21.74
CA GLY A 480 10.83 19.36 -22.90
C GLY A 480 10.02 19.45 -24.19
N LEU A 481 10.52 20.23 -25.14
CA LEU A 481 10.02 20.29 -26.52
C LEU A 481 10.86 19.38 -27.41
N GLU A 482 10.24 18.65 -28.34
CA GLU A 482 10.99 17.80 -29.29
C GLU A 482 11.83 18.64 -30.27
N GLU A 483 11.23 19.70 -30.82
CA GLU A 483 11.86 20.55 -31.85
C GLU A 483 12.21 21.97 -31.36
N GLY A 484 11.89 22.29 -30.11
CA GLY A 484 12.10 23.61 -29.51
C GLY A 484 11.03 24.65 -29.87
N ILE A 485 11.39 25.91 -29.67
CA ILE A 485 10.55 27.08 -30.00
C ILE A 485 11.05 27.68 -31.30
N ASN A 486 10.18 27.75 -32.31
CA ASN A 486 10.41 28.53 -33.52
C ASN A 486 9.81 29.92 -33.33
N TYR A 487 10.58 30.96 -33.61
CA TYR A 487 10.15 32.33 -33.40
C TYR A 487 10.39 33.19 -34.64
N ASP A 488 9.30 33.59 -35.28
CA ASP A 488 9.28 34.40 -36.48
C ASP A 488 8.83 35.84 -36.17
N VAL A 489 9.56 36.84 -36.68
CA VAL A 489 9.17 38.26 -36.61
C VAL A 489 9.02 38.81 -38.03
N TYR A 490 7.81 39.27 -38.34
CA TYR A 490 7.46 39.89 -39.61
C TYR A 490 7.55 41.42 -39.49
N ILE A 491 8.55 41.99 -40.17
CA ILE A 491 8.87 43.41 -40.16
C ILE A 491 8.35 44.07 -41.45
N PRO A 492 7.58 45.17 -41.36
CA PRO A 492 7.15 45.92 -42.53
C PRO A 492 8.32 46.44 -43.38
N ASN A 493 8.21 46.38 -44.71
CA ASN A 493 9.26 46.86 -45.63
C ASN A 493 9.61 48.36 -45.49
N ASN A 494 8.73 49.17 -44.91
CA ASN A 494 9.01 50.59 -44.63
C ASN A 494 9.86 50.81 -43.36
N SER A 495 10.29 49.73 -42.71
CA SER A 495 11.10 49.74 -41.50
C SER A 495 12.48 49.15 -41.78
N LYS A 496 13.51 49.80 -41.26
CA LYS A 496 14.90 49.35 -41.37
C LYS A 496 15.31 48.65 -40.07
N LEU A 497 15.64 47.36 -40.15
CA LEU A 497 16.17 46.62 -39.02
C LEU A 497 17.55 47.15 -38.62
N LYS A 498 17.73 47.48 -37.33
CA LYS A 498 19.01 47.94 -36.77
C LYS A 498 19.69 46.91 -35.90
N TYR A 499 18.90 46.19 -35.12
CA TYR A 499 19.40 45.21 -34.17
C TYR A 499 18.34 44.15 -33.94
N ALA A 500 18.78 42.90 -33.87
CA ALA A 500 17.95 41.76 -33.49
C ALA A 500 18.75 40.84 -32.57
N SER A 501 18.13 40.35 -31.50
CA SER A 501 18.72 39.32 -30.65
C SER A 501 17.66 38.35 -30.16
N GLY A 502 18.03 37.08 -30.07
CA GLY A 502 17.26 36.01 -29.43
C GLY A 502 18.10 35.40 -28.31
N ASN A 503 17.62 35.41 -27.06
CA ASN A 503 18.36 34.97 -25.88
C ASN A 503 19.79 35.56 -25.85
N ARG A 504 20.82 34.73 -26.01
CA ARG A 504 22.24 35.12 -26.05
C ARG A 504 22.77 35.32 -27.48
N GLU A 505 22.01 34.97 -28.50
CA GLU A 505 22.41 35.09 -29.90
C GLU A 505 22.07 36.48 -30.43
N THR A 506 23.08 37.19 -30.93
CA THR A 506 22.90 38.52 -31.53
C THR A 506 23.01 38.43 -33.04
N LYS A 507 21.96 38.83 -33.76
CA LYS A 507 21.98 39.01 -35.21
C LYS A 507 22.18 40.50 -35.51
N ARG A 508 23.44 40.90 -35.75
CA ARG A 508 23.75 42.19 -36.37
C ARG A 508 23.72 42.02 -37.89
N ILE A 509 23.01 42.90 -38.60
CA ILE A 509 23.09 42.91 -40.07
C ILE A 509 24.45 43.49 -40.47
N GLU A 510 25.39 42.63 -40.81
CA GLU A 510 26.37 42.93 -41.86
C GLU A 510 25.67 42.80 -43.21
N LYS A 511 26.07 43.62 -44.20
CA LYS A 511 25.40 43.93 -45.48
C LYS A 511 24.85 42.76 -46.34
N ASN A 512 25.01 41.50 -45.95
CA ASN A 512 24.66 40.30 -46.71
C ASN A 512 23.82 39.25 -45.94
N THR A 513 23.04 39.61 -44.93
CA THR A 513 22.05 38.65 -44.39
C THR A 513 20.94 38.44 -45.43
N LYS A 514 20.78 37.21 -45.95
CA LYS A 514 19.69 36.85 -46.87
C LYS A 514 18.33 37.03 -46.14
N THR A 515 17.73 38.21 -46.25
CA THR A 515 16.28 38.38 -46.09
C THR A 515 15.62 37.59 -47.21
N LYS A 516 14.91 36.52 -46.89
CA LYS A 516 13.91 35.97 -47.82
C LYS A 516 12.78 36.99 -47.87
N THR A 517 12.66 37.69 -48.99
CA THR A 517 11.42 38.37 -49.35
C THR A 517 10.46 37.27 -49.80
N ASP A 518 9.37 37.09 -49.06
CA ASP A 518 8.26 36.27 -49.52
C ASP A 518 7.65 36.99 -50.74
N GLU A 519 7.75 36.42 -51.94
CA GLU A 519 7.45 37.13 -53.21
C GLU A 519 6.00 37.64 -53.27
N ASP A 520 5.10 37.11 -52.43
CA ASP A 520 3.70 37.52 -52.30
C ASP A 520 3.44 38.51 -51.14
N LYS A 521 4.39 38.80 -50.24
CA LYS A 521 4.20 39.68 -49.06
C LYS A 521 5.33 40.72 -48.90
N LYS A 522 4.96 42.00 -48.78
CA LYS A 522 5.87 43.15 -48.57
C LYS A 522 6.47 43.22 -47.14
N GLU A 523 7.02 42.11 -46.63
CA GLU A 523 7.53 42.00 -45.26
C GLU A 523 8.93 41.34 -45.23
N GLN A 524 9.78 41.75 -44.28
CA GLN A 524 11.06 41.10 -43.95
C GLN A 524 10.84 40.10 -42.81
N LEU A 525 11.38 38.88 -42.94
CA LEU A 525 11.26 37.83 -41.93
C LEU A 525 12.55 37.66 -41.13
N LEU A 526 12.45 37.66 -39.80
CA LEU A 526 13.50 37.21 -38.89
C LEU A 526 13.08 35.91 -38.20
N GLN A 527 13.96 34.92 -38.23
CA GLN A 527 13.72 33.63 -37.58
C GLN A 527 14.73 33.39 -36.46
N PHE A 528 14.24 32.93 -35.31
CA PHE A 528 15.02 32.42 -34.20
C PHE A 528 14.55 31.01 -33.85
N ARG A 529 15.45 30.19 -33.33
CA ARG A 529 15.13 28.86 -32.81
C ARG A 529 15.72 28.73 -31.41
N PHE A 530 14.92 28.30 -30.45
CA PHE A 530 15.33 28.14 -29.07
C PHE A 530 15.12 26.69 -28.64
N ASN A 531 16.14 26.09 -28.04
CA ASN A 531 16.06 24.73 -27.49
C ASN A 531 15.60 24.73 -26.03
N GLU A 532 15.48 25.91 -25.43
CA GLU A 532 15.02 26.11 -24.06
C GLU A 532 13.53 26.48 -24.07
N ASN A 533 12.82 26.21 -22.98
CA ASN A 533 11.42 26.61 -22.77
C ASN A 533 11.24 28.11 -22.49
N HIS A 534 12.25 28.92 -22.85
CA HIS A 534 12.29 30.35 -22.64
C HIS A 534 12.86 31.04 -23.88
N ALA A 535 12.14 32.07 -24.34
CA ALA A 535 12.52 32.87 -25.50
C ALA A 535 12.47 34.35 -25.16
N VAL A 536 13.60 35.04 -25.36
CA VAL A 536 13.75 36.50 -25.25
C VAL A 536 14.14 37.06 -26.61
N VAL A 537 13.21 37.73 -27.27
CA VAL A 537 13.45 38.38 -28.56
C VAL A 537 13.46 39.90 -28.38
N LYS A 538 14.51 40.55 -28.91
CA LYS A 538 14.61 42.01 -28.97
C LYS A 538 14.85 42.42 -30.40
N VAL A 539 14.01 43.30 -30.93
CA VAL A 539 14.12 43.82 -32.30
C VAL A 539 14.03 45.34 -32.28
N LEU A 540 15.08 46.01 -32.77
CA LEU A 540 15.17 47.45 -32.89
C LEU A 540 14.97 47.85 -34.36
N LEU A 541 13.94 48.65 -34.62
CA LEU A 541 13.54 49.09 -35.95
C LEU A 541 13.68 50.61 -36.06
N GLU A 542 14.23 51.08 -37.17
CA GLU A 542 14.26 52.50 -37.53
C GLU A 542 13.26 52.75 -38.66
N LYS A 543 12.40 53.75 -38.49
CA LYS A 543 11.51 54.26 -39.53
C LYS A 543 11.91 55.71 -39.82
N THR A 544 11.76 56.13 -41.07
CA THR A 544 11.86 57.56 -41.41
C THR A 544 10.78 58.32 -40.65
N ALA A 545 11.18 59.34 -39.88
CA ALA A 545 10.21 60.18 -39.19
C ALA A 545 9.33 60.85 -40.25
N PHE A 546 8.01 60.89 -40.01
CA PHE A 546 7.09 61.63 -40.87
C PHE A 546 7.58 63.09 -40.90
N PRO A 547 7.89 63.69 -42.06
CA PRO A 547 8.60 64.96 -42.09
C PRO A 547 7.62 66.10 -41.74
N ILE A 548 7.44 66.34 -40.45
CA ILE A 548 6.62 67.43 -39.90
C ILE A 548 7.11 68.76 -40.48
N VAL A 549 8.42 68.91 -40.69
CA VAL A 549 9.03 70.08 -41.32
C VAL A 549 8.58 70.24 -42.77
N SER A 550 8.51 69.16 -43.56
CA SER A 550 8.03 69.23 -44.94
C SER A 550 6.55 69.55 -45.03
N LEU A 551 5.73 69.07 -44.08
CA LEU A 551 4.31 69.41 -43.96
C LEU A 551 4.10 70.87 -43.52
N LEU A 552 4.93 71.37 -42.58
CA LEU A 552 4.93 72.78 -42.19
C LEU A 552 5.36 73.68 -43.35
N ILE A 553 6.36 73.26 -44.14
CA ILE A 553 6.79 73.97 -45.35
C ILE A 553 5.68 73.93 -46.41
N LEU A 554 5.02 72.79 -46.65
CA LEU A 554 3.89 72.70 -47.57
C LEU A 554 2.70 73.55 -47.12
N GLY A 555 2.41 73.53 -45.81
CA GLY A 555 1.40 74.39 -45.20
C GLY A 555 1.73 75.87 -45.34
N LEU A 556 3.00 76.25 -45.15
CA LEU A 556 3.48 77.62 -45.36
C LEU A 556 3.41 78.04 -46.83
N ILE A 557 3.76 77.15 -47.76
CA ILE A 557 3.67 77.40 -49.21
C ILE A 557 2.20 77.56 -49.63
N LEU A 558 1.30 76.71 -49.14
CA LEU A 558 -0.14 76.83 -49.37
C LEU A 558 -0.68 78.14 -48.78
N PHE A 559 -0.24 78.53 -47.59
CA PHE A 559 -0.62 79.79 -46.96
C PHE A 559 -0.13 81.01 -47.74
N ILE A 560 1.15 81.03 -48.15
CA ILE A 560 1.73 82.08 -48.99
C ILE A 560 1.00 82.17 -50.33
N GLY A 561 0.72 81.02 -50.97
CA GLY A 561 -0.06 80.94 -52.19
C GLY A 561 -1.46 81.55 -52.03
N MET A 562 -2.13 81.26 -50.92
CA MET A 562 -3.44 81.84 -50.60
C MET A 562 -3.37 83.36 -50.40
N VAL A 563 -2.35 83.86 -49.70
CA VAL A 563 -2.13 85.31 -49.49
C VAL A 563 -1.85 86.03 -50.82
N VAL A 564 -1.05 85.43 -51.71
CA VAL A 564 -0.77 85.99 -53.04
C VAL A 564 -2.03 86.02 -53.90
N ILE A 565 -2.86 84.96 -53.87
CA ILE A 565 -4.15 84.93 -54.59
C ILE A 565 -5.08 86.02 -54.04
N ILE A 566 -5.21 86.16 -52.72
CA ILE A 566 -6.02 87.22 -52.09
C ILE A 566 -5.50 88.61 -52.49
N ALA A 567 -4.18 88.83 -52.47
CA ALA A 567 -3.57 90.10 -52.88
C ALA A 567 -3.82 90.40 -54.37
N LEU A 568 -3.76 89.40 -55.25
CA LEU A 568 -4.08 89.52 -56.68
C LEU A 568 -5.56 89.85 -56.89
N VAL A 569 -6.47 89.18 -56.17
CA VAL A 569 -7.91 89.47 -56.23
C VAL A 569 -8.21 90.89 -55.75
N VAL A 570 -7.60 91.33 -54.65
CA VAL A 570 -7.72 92.71 -54.14
C VAL A 570 -7.15 93.72 -55.15
N ARG A 571 -6.02 93.42 -55.81
CA ARG A 571 -5.41 94.31 -56.81
C ARG A 571 -6.23 94.39 -58.09
N ILE A 572 -6.83 93.29 -58.55
CA ILE A 572 -7.76 93.26 -59.68
C ILE A 572 -9.03 94.04 -59.34
N LYS A 573 -9.56 93.91 -58.11
CA LYS A 573 -10.71 94.68 -57.65
C LYS A 573 -10.41 96.18 -57.59
N ARG A 574 -9.25 96.57 -57.05
CA ARG A 574 -8.79 97.98 -57.06
C ARG A 574 -8.57 98.53 -58.46
N LYS A 575 -8.06 97.74 -59.42
CA LYS A 575 -7.95 98.16 -60.83
C LYS A 575 -9.32 98.37 -61.49
N LYS A 576 -10.31 97.57 -61.10
CA LYS A 576 -11.70 97.73 -61.56
C LYS A 576 -12.35 99.00 -60.98
N ASP A 577 -12.09 99.30 -59.71
CA ASP A 577 -12.59 100.50 -59.03
C ASP A 577 -11.85 101.79 -59.49
N THR A 578 -10.60 101.70 -59.95
CA THR A 578 -9.90 102.85 -60.58
C THR A 578 -10.28 103.06 -62.05
N SER A 579 -10.77 102.04 -62.75
CA SER A 579 -11.34 102.20 -64.10
C SER A 579 -12.79 102.71 -64.10
N SER A 580 -13.52 102.65 -62.98
CA SER A 580 -14.89 103.22 -62.89
C SER A 580 -14.93 104.66 -62.39
N ASN A 581 -13.82 105.22 -61.90
CA ASN A 581 -13.73 106.61 -61.42
C ASN A 581 -13.07 107.56 -62.44
N GLN A 582 -12.98 107.17 -63.71
CA GLN A 582 -12.54 108.05 -64.82
C GLN A 582 -13.69 108.47 -65.76
N ASP A 583 -14.94 108.08 -65.46
CA ASP A 583 -16.14 108.46 -66.24
C ASP A 583 -17.13 109.37 -65.47
N GLU A 584 -16.82 109.84 -64.26
CA GLU A 584 -17.63 110.86 -63.55
C GLU A 584 -16.73 111.94 -62.91
N LEU A 585 -17.01 113.21 -63.24
CA LEU A 585 -16.34 114.49 -62.94
C LEU A 585 -15.21 114.90 -63.91
N SER A 586 -15.27 116.01 -64.70
CA SER A 586 -16.11 117.24 -64.67
C SER A 586 -16.32 117.88 -63.31
#